data_AF-A0A1Y1MVG5-F1
#
_entry.id   AF-A0A1Y1MVG5-F1
#
_cell.length_a   1.000
_cell.length_b   1.000
_cell.length_c   1.000
_cell.angle_alpha   90.00
_cell.angle_beta   90.00
_cell.angle_gamma   90.00
#
_symmetry.space_group_name_H-M   'P 1'
#
loop_
_entity.id
_entity.type
_entity.pdbx_description
1 polymer ?
#
loop_
_entity_poly.entity_id
_entity_poly.type
_entity_poly.pdbx_seq_one_letter_code
_entity_poly.pdbx_strand_id
1 'polypeptide(L)'
;INREIINFLIEVHPTVNYSVVNCSWMGRNCDDKLMQYFVPTVTSEGVCFSFNMLDKDEIFTSHMTEDYSDRKFSERQPNSEWTLEEGYLDDATLKAFPRRTLIVGPNGGLDLTFMTLQSDLDYLCGDALQGYDVAQPLFFL
;
A
#
# COMPACT_ATOMS: atom_id res chain seq x y z
N ILE A 1 14.65 -11.69 11.19
CA ILE A 1 15.25 -10.72 10.23
C ILE A 1 16.04 -9.70 11.05
N ASN A 2 17.21 -9.24 10.59
CA ASN A 2 18.02 -8.27 11.33
C ASN A 2 17.35 -6.88 11.29
N ARG A 3 17.05 -6.28 12.46
CA ARG A 3 16.39 -4.97 12.59
C ARG A 3 17.19 -3.83 11.94
N GLU A 4 18.52 -3.92 11.92
CA GLU A 4 19.36 -2.91 11.30
C GLU A 4 19.17 -2.86 9.78
N ILE A 5 18.97 -4.02 9.15
CA ILE A 5 18.71 -4.11 7.71
C ILE A 5 17.34 -3.52 7.37
N ILE A 6 16.32 -3.79 8.19
CA ILE A 6 14.98 -3.22 8.01
C ILE A 6 15.03 -1.69 8.10
N ASN A 7 15.71 -1.16 9.12
CA ASN A 7 15.88 0.29 9.29
C ASN A 7 16.59 0.92 8.08
N PHE A 8 17.65 0.29 7.58
CA PHE A 8 18.34 0.75 6.40
C PHE A 8 17.43 0.77 5.18
N LEU A 9 16.69 -0.32 4.91
CA LEU A 9 15.76 -0.39 3.77
C LEU A 9 14.70 0.71 3.83
N ILE A 10 14.16 1.01 5.02
CA ILE A 10 13.20 2.10 5.21
C ILE A 10 13.85 3.48 5.07
N GLU A 11 15.13 3.63 5.36
CA GLU A 11 15.82 4.90 5.16
C GLU A 11 16.08 5.18 3.68
N VAL A 12 16.44 4.15 2.90
CA VAL A 12 16.87 4.32 1.51
C VAL A 12 15.80 4.08 0.46
N HIS A 13 14.64 3.52 0.83
CA HIS A 13 13.59 3.26 -0.16
C HIS A 13 13.09 4.55 -0.82
N PRO A 14 12.73 4.50 -2.11
CA PRO A 14 12.07 5.62 -2.77
C PRO A 14 10.67 5.84 -2.18
N THR A 15 10.26 7.10 -2.10
CA THR A 15 8.89 7.44 -1.67
C THR A 15 7.89 7.19 -2.81
N VAL A 16 6.60 7.09 -2.46
CA VAL A 16 5.52 6.97 -3.47
C VAL A 16 5.56 8.15 -4.45
N ASN A 17 5.71 9.38 -3.95
CA ASN A 17 5.76 10.58 -4.79
C ASN A 17 6.98 10.65 -5.71
N TYR A 18 8.08 9.98 -5.35
CA TYR A 18 9.24 9.88 -6.24
C TYR A 18 8.95 8.96 -7.44
N SER A 19 8.24 7.86 -7.20
CA SER A 19 8.01 6.81 -8.19
C SER A 19 6.73 7.02 -9.02
N VAL A 20 5.73 7.69 -8.46
CA VAL A 20 4.40 7.89 -9.04
C VAL A 20 4.24 9.35 -9.46
N VAL A 21 4.13 9.59 -10.76
CA VAL A 21 3.98 10.94 -11.33
C VAL A 21 2.53 11.33 -11.58
N ASN A 22 1.64 10.35 -11.73
CA ASN A 22 0.21 10.58 -11.82
C ASN A 22 -0.52 9.56 -10.96
N CYS A 23 -1.51 10.03 -10.20
CA CYS A 23 -2.31 9.20 -9.32
C CYS A 23 -3.75 9.69 -9.38
N SER A 24 -4.69 8.77 -9.61
CA SER A 24 -6.12 9.06 -9.45
C SER A 24 -6.87 7.91 -8.79
N TRP A 25 -7.84 8.24 -7.94
CA TRP A 25 -8.79 7.29 -7.35
C TRP A 25 -10.20 7.77 -7.70
N MET A 26 -11.05 6.89 -8.28
CA MET A 26 -12.45 7.21 -8.60
C MET A 26 -12.56 8.46 -9.50
N GLY A 27 -11.64 8.59 -10.46
CA GLY A 27 -11.56 9.70 -11.40
C GLY A 27 -11.16 11.03 -10.77
N ARG A 28 -10.64 11.04 -9.54
CA ARG A 28 -10.13 12.24 -8.87
C ARG A 28 -8.64 12.09 -8.62
N ASN A 29 -7.89 13.15 -8.89
CA ASN A 29 -6.46 13.20 -8.57
C ASN A 29 -6.25 12.95 -7.07
N CYS A 30 -5.22 12.17 -6.76
CA CYS A 30 -4.82 11.91 -5.38
C CYS A 30 -4.35 13.20 -4.71
N ASP A 31 -4.90 13.50 -3.54
CA ASP A 31 -4.43 14.58 -2.66
C ASP A 31 -3.61 14.00 -1.51
N ASP A 32 -2.99 14.87 -0.70
CA ASP A 32 -2.17 14.47 0.45
C ASP A 32 -2.93 13.54 1.41
N LYS A 33 -4.25 13.72 1.54
CA LYS A 33 -5.12 12.88 2.38
C LYS A 33 -5.31 11.48 1.79
N LEU A 34 -5.29 11.33 0.48
CA LEU A 34 -5.35 10.02 -0.14
C LEU A 34 -4.00 9.31 -0.07
N MET A 35 -2.90 10.06 -0.19
CA MET A 35 -1.55 9.53 -0.10
C MET A 35 -1.26 8.83 1.24
N GLN A 36 -1.92 9.26 2.32
CA GLN A 36 -1.82 8.60 3.64
C GLN A 36 -2.33 7.14 3.64
N TYR A 37 -3.09 6.73 2.63
CA TYR A 37 -3.57 5.35 2.50
C TYR A 37 -2.57 4.42 1.82
N PHE A 38 -1.41 4.93 1.37
CA PHE A 38 -0.28 4.08 0.98
C PHE A 38 0.56 3.76 2.21
N VAL A 39 0.54 2.49 2.60
CA VAL A 39 1.21 2.00 3.81
C VAL A 39 2.45 1.21 3.44
N PRO A 40 3.64 1.53 3.99
CA PRO A 40 4.84 0.76 3.71
C PRO A 40 4.74 -0.65 4.29
N THR A 41 5.09 -1.63 3.46
CA THR A 41 5.06 -3.06 3.77
C THR A 41 6.39 -3.67 3.36
N VAL A 42 7.08 -4.30 4.31
CA VAL A 42 8.34 -5.01 4.05
C VAL A 42 8.03 -6.39 3.48
N THR A 43 8.60 -6.70 2.32
CA THR A 43 8.48 -7.96 1.59
C THR A 43 9.87 -8.57 1.32
N SER A 44 9.94 -9.72 0.63
CA SER A 44 11.22 -10.28 0.16
C SER A 44 11.93 -9.38 -0.85
N GLU A 45 11.16 -8.55 -1.58
CA GLU A 45 11.67 -7.65 -2.64
C GLU A 45 12.08 -6.27 -2.08
N GLY A 46 11.90 -6.04 -0.78
CA GLY A 46 12.24 -4.77 -0.13
C GLY A 46 11.02 -4.06 0.47
N VAL A 47 11.01 -2.73 0.43
CA VAL A 47 9.89 -1.92 0.94
C VAL A 47 8.92 -1.64 -0.19
N CYS A 48 7.71 -2.17 -0.08
CA CYS A 48 6.59 -1.93 -0.99
C CYS A 48 5.55 -1.03 -0.34
N PHE A 49 4.57 -0.55 -1.11
CA PHE A 49 3.45 0.24 -0.58
C PHE A 49 2.11 -0.44 -0.88
N SER A 50 1.32 -0.63 0.17
CA SER A 50 -0.01 -1.22 0.11
C SER A 50 -1.04 -0.13 0.24
N PHE A 51 -1.90 0.00 -0.76
CA PHE A 51 -2.94 1.01 -0.76
C PHE A 51 -4.21 0.53 -0.10
N ASN A 52 -4.81 1.38 0.76
CA ASN A 52 -6.12 1.12 1.39
C ASN A 52 -6.16 -0.20 2.18
N MET A 53 -5.03 -0.55 2.80
CA MET A 53 -4.86 -1.76 3.58
C MET A 53 -5.43 -1.58 4.98
N LEU A 54 -6.09 -2.61 5.54
CA LEU A 54 -6.52 -2.63 6.94
C LEU A 54 -5.34 -2.41 7.90
N ASP A 55 -5.63 -2.00 9.13
CA ASP A 55 -4.57 -1.94 10.12
C ASP A 55 -4.00 -3.34 10.37
N LYS A 56 -2.70 -3.42 10.64
CA LYS A 56 -2.02 -4.70 10.88
C LYS A 56 -2.61 -5.42 12.08
N ASP A 57 -3.11 -4.68 13.07
CA ASP A 57 -3.78 -5.21 14.25
C ASP A 57 -5.13 -5.87 13.93
N GLU A 58 -5.72 -5.54 12.78
CA GLU A 58 -6.99 -6.12 12.29
C GLU A 58 -6.75 -7.36 11.41
N ILE A 59 -5.56 -7.48 10.81
CA ILE A 59 -5.20 -8.62 9.94
C ILE A 59 -4.49 -9.72 10.72
N PHE A 60 -3.59 -9.35 11.62
CA PHE A 60 -2.69 -10.29 12.30
C PHE A 60 -3.03 -10.46 13.77
N THR A 61 -2.82 -11.66 14.29
CA THR A 61 -2.95 -11.91 15.73
C THR A 61 -1.84 -11.21 16.52
N SER A 62 -2.08 -10.92 17.80
CA SER A 62 -1.16 -10.16 18.67
C SER A 62 0.26 -10.71 18.72
N HIS A 63 0.43 -12.03 18.64
CA HIS A 63 1.74 -12.67 18.63
C HIS A 63 2.53 -12.43 17.33
N MET A 64 1.84 -12.23 16.21
CA MET A 64 2.47 -11.91 14.92
C MET A 64 2.80 -10.42 14.81
N THR A 65 1.99 -9.54 15.40
CA THR A 65 2.24 -8.09 15.39
C THR A 65 3.42 -7.68 16.29
N GLU A 66 3.71 -8.44 17.34
CA GLU A 66 4.89 -8.25 18.20
C GLU A 66 6.22 -8.59 17.50
N ASP A 67 6.25 -9.60 16.62
CA ASP A 67 7.45 -9.97 15.84
C ASP A 67 7.59 -9.14 14.55
N TYR A 68 6.47 -8.66 13.99
CA TYR A 68 6.43 -7.62 12.95
C TYR A 68 6.70 -6.21 13.53
N SER A 69 7.42 -6.16 14.65
CA SER A 69 7.79 -4.95 15.38
C SER A 69 8.65 -4.03 14.53
N ASP A 70 7.99 -3.21 13.72
CA ASP A 70 8.19 -1.79 13.84
C ASP A 70 6.93 -1.04 13.36
N ARG A 71 5.98 -0.90 14.29
CA ARG A 71 4.96 0.17 14.26
C ARG A 71 5.57 1.57 14.09
N LYS A 72 6.89 1.72 14.24
CA LYS A 72 7.62 2.96 13.99
C LYS A 72 7.49 3.45 12.54
N PHE A 73 7.22 2.56 11.58
CA PHE A 73 7.31 2.89 10.16
C PHE A 73 5.98 2.91 9.42
N SER A 74 4.91 2.44 10.06
CA SER A 74 3.57 2.44 9.49
C SER A 74 2.65 3.13 10.49
N GLU A 75 2.09 4.27 10.09
CA GLU A 75 1.04 4.90 10.88
C GLU A 75 -0.15 3.96 11.00
N ARG A 76 -0.86 4.08 12.13
CA ARG A 76 -2.10 3.32 12.34
C ARG A 76 -3.10 3.74 11.29
N GLN A 77 -3.73 2.74 10.68
CA GLN A 77 -4.84 3.01 9.78
C GLN A 77 -6.10 3.33 10.59
N PRO A 78 -7.09 4.03 9.99
CA PRO A 78 -8.37 4.24 10.64
C PRO A 78 -8.98 2.89 11.01
N ASN A 79 -9.66 2.81 12.16
CA ASN A 79 -10.43 1.63 12.54
C ASN A 79 -11.34 1.22 11.38
N SER A 80 -11.33 -0.05 11.01
CA SER A 80 -12.21 -0.52 9.95
C SER A 80 -13.67 -0.54 10.42
N GLU A 81 -14.55 -0.21 9.49
CA GLU A 81 -15.99 -0.46 9.59
C GLU A 81 -16.33 -1.71 8.76
N TRP A 82 -15.40 -2.67 8.66
CA TRP A 82 -15.46 -3.85 7.81
C TRP A 82 -14.92 -5.09 8.54
N THR A 83 -15.61 -6.22 8.41
CA THR A 83 -15.14 -7.52 8.90
C THR A 83 -15.02 -8.52 7.76
N LEU A 84 -14.20 -9.56 7.95
CA LEU A 84 -14.02 -10.62 6.98
C LEU A 84 -15.32 -11.40 6.74
N GLU A 85 -16.12 -11.59 7.79
CA GLU A 85 -17.32 -12.43 7.78
C GLU A 85 -18.56 -11.70 7.29
N GLU A 86 -18.76 -10.45 7.71
CA GLU A 86 -20.01 -9.70 7.48
C GLU A 86 -19.83 -8.54 6.49
N GLY A 87 -18.60 -8.22 6.13
CA GLY A 87 -18.29 -7.07 5.30
C GLY A 87 -18.47 -5.76 6.06
N TYR A 88 -18.97 -4.73 5.37
CA TYR A 88 -19.16 -3.42 6.00
C TYR A 88 -20.34 -3.41 6.97
N LEU A 89 -20.18 -2.72 8.10
CA LEU A 89 -21.26 -2.51 9.08
C LEU A 89 -22.49 -1.83 8.44
N ASP A 90 -23.67 -2.09 8.98
CA ASP A 90 -24.95 -1.56 8.45
C ASP A 90 -25.02 -0.03 8.45
N ASP A 91 -24.36 0.63 9.40
CA ASP A 91 -24.27 2.09 9.52
C ASP A 91 -22.99 2.67 8.89
N ALA A 92 -22.17 1.84 8.25
CA ALA A 92 -20.92 2.24 7.62
C ALA A 92 -21.15 3.29 6.53
N THR A 93 -20.47 4.42 6.66
CA THR A 93 -20.68 5.56 5.76
C THR A 93 -20.06 5.29 4.37
N LEU A 94 -20.35 6.15 3.39
CA LEU A 94 -19.57 6.18 2.14
C LEU A 94 -18.08 6.47 2.38
N LYS A 95 -17.75 6.97 3.58
CA LYS A 95 -16.40 7.26 4.02
C LYS A 95 -15.81 6.18 4.94
N ALA A 96 -16.45 5.01 5.03
CA ALA A 96 -15.92 3.86 5.74
C ALA A 96 -14.50 3.49 5.30
N PHE A 97 -13.72 2.98 6.24
CA PHE A 97 -12.44 2.34 5.97
C PHE A 97 -12.59 0.81 6.08
N PRO A 98 -11.99 0.01 5.18
CA PRO A 98 -11.24 0.41 3.99
C PRO A 98 -12.17 1.13 2.98
N ARG A 99 -11.62 2.03 2.17
CA ARG A 99 -12.39 2.83 1.21
C ARG A 99 -12.97 1.94 0.11
N ARG A 100 -14.26 2.09 -0.16
CA ARG A 100 -14.96 1.45 -1.29
C ARG A 100 -14.87 2.30 -2.54
N THR A 101 -14.82 1.65 -3.70
CA THR A 101 -15.15 2.33 -4.96
C THR A 101 -16.67 2.37 -5.16
N LEU A 102 -17.17 3.53 -5.60
CA LEU A 102 -18.59 3.75 -5.91
C LEU A 102 -18.86 3.84 -7.42
N ILE A 103 -17.81 3.72 -8.23
CA ILE A 103 -17.85 3.86 -9.68
C ILE A 103 -17.34 2.53 -10.26
N VAL A 104 -18.03 2.01 -11.26
CA VAL A 104 -17.62 0.78 -11.96
C VAL A 104 -16.69 1.11 -13.13
N GLY A 105 -15.81 0.17 -13.45
CA GLY A 105 -14.91 0.26 -14.60
C GLY A 105 -13.58 1.00 -14.31
N PRO A 106 -12.82 1.36 -15.35
CA PRO A 106 -11.45 1.89 -15.22
C PRO A 106 -11.38 3.16 -14.36
N ASN A 107 -12.41 4.00 -14.46
CA ASN A 107 -12.48 5.27 -13.71
C ASN A 107 -12.80 5.08 -12.23
N GLY A 108 -13.18 3.87 -11.80
CA GLY A 108 -13.50 3.57 -10.41
C GLY A 108 -12.32 3.09 -9.58
N GLY A 109 -11.25 2.64 -10.23
CA GLY A 109 -10.07 2.08 -9.59
C GLY A 109 -9.07 3.13 -9.11
N LEU A 110 -7.94 2.62 -8.63
CA LEU A 110 -6.71 3.36 -8.50
C LEU A 110 -5.96 3.30 -9.83
N ASP A 111 -5.64 4.47 -10.38
CA ASP A 111 -4.78 4.64 -11.55
C ASP A 111 -3.45 5.25 -11.08
N LEU A 112 -2.35 4.59 -11.41
CA LEU A 112 -1.00 5.05 -11.12
C LEU A 112 -0.18 5.07 -12.40
N THR A 113 0.49 6.18 -12.67
CA THR A 113 1.55 6.26 -13.67
C THR A 113 2.88 6.32 -12.95
N PHE A 114 3.70 5.30 -13.18
CA PHE A 114 5.03 5.21 -12.62
C PHE A 114 6.07 5.83 -13.56
N MET A 115 7.14 6.39 -12.98
CA MET A 115 8.27 6.92 -13.72
C MET A 115 9.57 6.52 -13.03
N THR A 116 10.50 5.96 -13.81
CA THR A 116 11.86 5.66 -13.35
C THR A 116 12.85 6.55 -14.08
N LEU A 117 13.80 7.13 -13.35
CA LEU A 117 14.91 7.85 -13.97
C LEU A 117 15.84 6.87 -14.68
N GLN A 118 16.39 7.27 -15.82
CA GLN A 118 17.33 6.41 -16.55
C GLN A 118 18.59 6.08 -15.73
N SER A 119 18.97 6.95 -14.78
CA SER A 119 20.06 6.71 -13.83
C SER A 119 19.80 5.58 -12.85
N ASP A 120 18.53 5.25 -12.61
CA ASP A 120 18.10 4.27 -11.62
C ASP A 120 17.91 2.88 -12.27
N LEU A 121 18.11 2.78 -13.60
CA LEU A 121 18.05 1.53 -14.35
C LEU A 121 19.40 0.81 -14.23
N ASP A 122 19.37 -0.42 -13.72
CA ASP A 122 20.54 -1.29 -13.63
C ASP A 122 20.29 -2.60 -14.37
N TYR A 123 20.66 -2.62 -15.65
CA TYR A 123 20.52 -3.79 -16.52
C TYR A 123 21.40 -4.98 -16.11
N LEU A 124 22.34 -4.79 -15.17
CA LEU A 124 23.14 -5.87 -14.62
C LEU A 124 22.44 -6.54 -13.42
N CYS A 125 21.42 -5.90 -12.84
CA CYS A 125 20.68 -6.37 -11.68
C CYS A 125 19.30 -6.93 -12.09
N GLY A 126 18.99 -8.16 -11.67
CA GLY A 126 17.69 -8.82 -11.87
C GLY A 126 17.54 -9.58 -13.20
N ASP A 127 16.37 -10.20 -13.37
CA ASP A 127 15.93 -10.74 -14.66
C ASP A 127 15.50 -9.59 -15.60
N ALA A 128 15.19 -9.89 -16.87
CA ALA A 128 15.05 -8.94 -17.99
C ALA A 128 14.04 -7.76 -17.84
N LEU A 129 13.37 -7.62 -16.70
CA LEU A 129 12.38 -6.57 -16.43
C LEU A 129 12.93 -5.56 -15.42
N GLN A 130 13.01 -4.30 -15.83
CA GLN A 130 13.37 -3.16 -14.98
C GLN A 130 12.09 -2.38 -14.64
N GLY A 131 11.99 -1.84 -13.42
CA GLY A 131 10.88 -0.98 -13.01
C GLY A 131 10.19 -1.46 -11.74
N TYR A 132 8.86 -1.46 -11.76
CA TYR A 132 8.03 -1.69 -10.57
C TYR A 132 7.32 -3.05 -10.65
N ASP A 133 7.34 -3.77 -9.55
CA ASP A 133 6.46 -4.92 -9.34
C ASP A 133 5.14 -4.47 -8.72
N VAL A 134 4.02 -4.91 -9.28
CA VAL A 134 2.67 -4.55 -8.86
C VAL A 134 1.86 -5.82 -8.67
N ALA A 135 1.57 -6.13 -7.41
CA ALA A 135 0.70 -7.24 -7.05
C ALA A 135 -0.71 -6.74 -6.72
N GLN A 136 -1.72 -7.26 -7.42
CA GLN A 136 -3.11 -7.09 -7.02
C GLN A 136 -3.55 -8.34 -6.23
N PRO A 137 -3.86 -8.23 -4.93
CA PRO A 137 -4.40 -9.37 -4.20
C PRO A 137 -5.76 -9.75 -4.80
N LEU A 138 -5.88 -11.00 -5.25
CA LEU A 138 -7.16 -11.60 -5.65
C LEU A 138 -8.02 -11.83 -4.39
N PHE A 139 -8.63 -10.76 -3.87
CA PHE A 139 -9.84 -10.93 -3.07
C PHE A 139 -11.00 -11.11 -4.04
N PHE A 140 -11.35 -12.37 -4.28
CA PHE A 140 -12.57 -12.73 -4.99
C PHE A 140 -13.76 -12.15 -4.21
N LEU A 141 -14.52 -11.28 -4.88
CA LEU A 141 -15.88 -10.91 -4.51
C LEU A 141 -16.78 -12.14 -4.43
#